data_AF-A0A127T539-F1
#
_entry.id   AF-A0A127T539-F1
#
_cell.length_a   1.000
_cell.length_b   1.000
_cell.length_c   1.000
_cell.angle_alpha   90.00
_cell.angle_beta   90.00
_cell.angle_gamma   90.00
#
_symmetry.space_group_name_H-M   'P 1'
#
loop_
_entity.id
_entity.type
_entity.pdbx_description
1 polymer ?
#
loop_
_entity_poly.entity_id
_entity_poly.type
_entity_poly.pdbx_seq_one_letter_code
_entity_poly.pdbx_strand_id
1 'polypeptide(L)'
;RYTWADLVGETFLVRHGGTGPQAHDHIVLRLAGRWPAPSILRFDVGRGTLLSMVGQGFGITIVGAATALLPTSGVVFLPFADEPEPITFSAIWSPSNRSATLKNLLCLASHMGQIARTD
;
A
#
# COMPACT_ATOMS: atom_id res chain seq x y z
N ARG A 1 -7.56 -12.56 -10.31
CA ARG A 1 -7.98 -11.47 -9.40
C ARG A 1 -8.42 -12.15 -8.12
N TYR A 2 -7.99 -11.66 -6.97
CA TYR A 2 -8.31 -12.25 -5.67
C TYR A 2 -9.27 -11.36 -4.91
N THR A 3 -10.18 -11.95 -4.14
CA THR A 3 -10.96 -11.22 -3.15
C THR A 3 -10.23 -11.21 -1.82
N TRP A 4 -10.62 -10.32 -0.90
CA TRP A 4 -10.16 -10.42 0.48
C TRP A 4 -10.51 -11.75 1.14
N ALA A 5 -11.57 -12.44 0.68
CA ALA A 5 -12.03 -13.69 1.31
C ALA A 5 -11.08 -14.83 1.01
N ASP A 6 -10.48 -14.81 -0.17
CA ASP A 6 -9.51 -15.79 -0.61
C ASP A 6 -8.20 -15.74 0.20
N LEU A 7 -7.94 -14.63 0.92
CA LEU A 7 -6.69 -14.39 1.64
C LEU A 7 -6.79 -14.57 3.16
N VAL A 8 -7.93 -15.03 3.70
CA VAL A 8 -8.13 -15.15 5.15
C VAL A 8 -7.13 -16.10 5.81
N GLY A 9 -6.73 -17.17 5.11
CA GLY A 9 -5.75 -18.15 5.61
C GLY A 9 -4.29 -17.78 5.39
N GLU A 10 -4.01 -16.65 4.75
CA GLU A 10 -2.66 -16.27 4.36
C GLU A 10 -1.89 -15.59 5.50
N THR A 11 -0.56 -15.64 5.41
CA THR A 11 0.33 -14.89 6.30
C THR A 11 0.77 -13.60 5.63
N PHE A 12 0.30 -12.47 6.17
CA PHE A 12 0.67 -11.14 5.72
C PHE A 12 1.97 -10.68 6.36
N LEU A 13 2.90 -10.22 5.54
CA LEU A 13 4.14 -9.57 5.94
C LEU A 13 3.96 -8.06 5.80
N VAL A 14 4.17 -7.32 6.88
CA VAL A 14 4.08 -5.85 6.88
C VAL A 14 5.30 -5.23 7.53
N ARG A 15 5.61 -3.98 7.17
CA ARG A 15 6.73 -3.24 7.77
C ARG A 15 6.32 -2.58 9.08
N HIS A 16 7.28 -2.32 9.95
CA HIS A 16 7.10 -1.39 11.07
C HIS A 16 7.07 0.07 10.60
N GLY A 17 7.98 0.44 9.70
CA GLY A 17 8.13 1.82 9.21
C GLY A 17 7.42 2.12 7.89
N GLY A 18 7.51 3.40 7.48
CA GLY A 18 6.94 3.89 6.23
C GLY A 18 5.42 3.70 6.18
N THR A 19 4.93 3.09 5.10
CA THR A 19 3.50 2.78 4.90
C THR A 19 3.04 1.49 5.61
N GLY A 20 3.89 0.90 6.45
CA GLY A 20 3.64 -0.37 7.13
C GLY A 20 2.42 -0.35 8.07
N PRO A 21 2.27 0.66 8.95
CA PRO A 21 1.08 0.80 9.80
C PRO A 21 -0.22 0.90 9.00
N GLN A 22 -0.24 1.65 7.90
CA GLN A 22 -1.43 1.78 7.05
C GLN A 22 -1.77 0.46 6.37
N ALA A 23 -0.77 -0.30 5.92
CA ALA A 23 -1.00 -1.63 5.35
C ALA A 23 -1.58 -2.59 6.38
N HIS A 24 -1.04 -2.61 7.60
CA HIS A 24 -1.56 -3.40 8.71
C HIS A 24 -3.04 -3.07 8.98
N ASP A 25 -3.35 -1.79 9.20
CA ASP A 25 -4.70 -1.36 9.56
C ASP A 25 -5.70 -1.65 8.43
N HIS A 26 -5.26 -1.55 7.17
CA HIS A 26 -6.09 -1.88 6.02
C HIS A 26 -6.41 -3.38 5.95
N ILE A 27 -5.44 -4.26 6.21
CA ILE A 27 -5.67 -5.72 6.28
C ILE A 27 -6.66 -6.04 7.40
N VAL A 28 -6.46 -5.46 8.60
CA VAL A 28 -7.36 -5.66 9.74
C VAL A 28 -8.77 -5.19 9.41
N LEU A 29 -8.92 -4.01 8.78
CA LEU A 29 -10.21 -3.48 8.39
C LEU A 29 -10.94 -4.40 7.40
N ARG A 30 -10.24 -4.89 6.37
CA ARG A 30 -10.85 -5.69 5.29
C ARG A 30 -11.15 -7.12 5.72
N LEU A 31 -10.41 -7.65 6.69
CA LEU A 31 -10.60 -8.99 7.23
C LEU A 31 -11.34 -9.00 8.58
N ALA A 32 -11.86 -7.85 9.02
CA ALA A 32 -12.64 -7.74 10.25
C ALA A 32 -13.84 -8.69 10.24
N GLY A 33 -14.03 -9.43 11.33
CA GLY A 33 -15.13 -10.38 11.50
C GLY A 33 -15.00 -11.68 10.69
N ARG A 34 -13.89 -11.89 9.98
CA ARG A 34 -13.61 -13.13 9.25
C ARG A 34 -12.84 -14.12 10.14
N TRP A 35 -13.03 -15.40 9.88
CA TRP A 35 -12.37 -16.49 10.60
C TRP A 35 -11.67 -17.45 9.64
N PRO A 36 -10.43 -17.89 9.92
CA PRO A 36 -9.58 -17.48 11.06
C PRO A 36 -9.21 -16.00 11.05
N ALA A 37 -8.76 -15.49 12.20
CA ALA A 37 -8.19 -14.14 12.25
C ALA A 37 -6.93 -14.06 11.35
N PRO A 38 -6.69 -12.91 10.70
CA PRO A 38 -5.56 -12.78 9.79
C PRO A 38 -4.22 -12.91 10.54
N SER A 39 -3.30 -13.69 9.97
CA SER A 39 -1.93 -13.76 10.45
C SER A 39 -1.15 -12.57 9.89
N ILE A 40 -0.70 -11.65 10.74
CA ILE A 40 0.06 -10.46 10.32
C ILE A 40 1.40 -10.41 11.06
N LEU A 41 2.49 -10.63 10.34
CA LEU A 41 3.86 -10.56 10.83
C LEU A 41 4.47 -9.20 10.50
N ARG A 42 5.03 -8.53 11.50
CA ARG A 42 5.64 -7.19 11.34
C ARG A 42 7.16 -7.29 11.37
N PHE A 43 7.82 -6.61 10.43
CA PHE A 43 9.28 -6.62 10.30
C PHE A 43 9.85 -5.21 10.22
N ASP A 44 10.98 -4.98 10.87
CA ASP A 44 11.72 -3.72 10.78
C ASP A 44 12.69 -3.76 9.59
N VAL A 45 12.13 -3.68 8.39
CA VAL A 45 12.87 -3.81 7.13
C VAL A 45 12.41 -2.78 6.09
N GLY A 46 13.28 -2.51 5.10
CA GLY A 46 12.96 -1.67 3.95
C GLY A 46 11.96 -2.32 2.99
N ARG A 47 11.43 -1.53 2.03
CA ARG A 47 10.50 -2.00 1.00
C ARG A 47 11.08 -3.16 0.18
N GLY A 48 12.32 -3.01 -0.28
CA GLY A 48 12.98 -4.02 -1.11
C GLY A 48 13.13 -5.35 -0.39
N THR A 49 13.63 -5.32 0.86
CA THR A 49 13.78 -6.51 1.70
C THR A 49 12.46 -7.23 1.93
N LEU A 50 11.38 -6.49 2.24
CA LEU A 50 10.05 -7.10 2.40
C LEU A 50 9.61 -7.83 1.12
N LEU A 51 9.77 -7.20 -0.05
CA LEU A 51 9.41 -7.82 -1.33
C LEU A 51 10.30 -9.04 -1.65
N SER A 52 11.58 -9.00 -1.30
CA SER A 52 12.46 -10.18 -1.40
C SER A 52 12.01 -11.32 -0.49
N MET A 53 11.48 -11.04 0.71
CA MET A 53 10.91 -12.08 1.58
C MET A 53 9.65 -12.70 0.96
N VAL A 54 8.78 -11.88 0.36
CA VAL A 54 7.62 -12.37 -0.39
C VAL A 54 8.07 -13.27 -1.55
N GLY A 55 9.06 -12.84 -2.33
CA GLY A 55 9.61 -13.65 -3.43
C GLY A 55 10.30 -14.95 -3.00
N GLN A 56 10.67 -15.07 -1.72
CA GLN A 56 11.20 -16.29 -1.10
C GLN A 56 10.10 -17.18 -0.50
N GLY A 57 8.83 -16.75 -0.53
CA GLY A 57 7.70 -17.56 -0.06
C GLY A 57 7.41 -17.46 1.44
N PHE A 58 7.94 -16.46 2.15
CA PHE A 58 7.65 -16.28 3.59
C PHE A 58 6.19 -15.85 3.88
N GLY A 59 5.46 -15.41 2.86
CA GLY A 59 4.08 -14.92 2.97
C GLY A 59 3.75 -13.92 1.87
N ILE A 60 2.64 -13.21 2.03
CA ILE A 60 2.16 -12.21 1.07
C ILE A 60 2.22 -10.80 1.67
N THR A 61 2.10 -9.77 0.84
CA THR A 61 1.94 -8.38 1.29
C THR A 61 0.95 -7.66 0.41
N ILE A 62 0.31 -6.63 0.95
CA ILE A 62 -0.40 -5.64 0.14
C ILE A 62 0.51 -4.46 -0.18
N VAL A 63 0.32 -3.85 -1.35
CA VAL A 63 1.07 -2.66 -1.78
C VAL A 63 0.15 -1.75 -2.59
N GLY A 64 0.47 -0.45 -2.61
CA GLY A 64 -0.14 0.45 -3.60
C GLY A 64 0.30 0.08 -5.02
N ALA A 65 -0.61 0.26 -5.99
CA ALA A 65 -0.42 -0.16 -7.39
C ALA A 65 0.88 0.37 -8.03
N ALA A 66 1.33 1.56 -7.65
CA ALA A 66 2.59 2.13 -8.12
C ALA A 66 3.83 1.25 -7.82
N THR A 67 3.77 0.40 -6.79
CA THR A 67 4.86 -0.55 -6.48
C THR A 67 5.00 -1.63 -7.56
N ALA A 68 3.89 -2.02 -8.19
CA ALA A 68 3.90 -3.02 -9.25
C ALA A 68 4.53 -2.51 -10.56
N LEU A 69 4.73 -1.20 -10.71
CA LEU A 69 5.43 -0.60 -11.85
C LEU A 69 6.94 -0.92 -11.84
N LEU A 70 7.48 -1.40 -10.72
CA LEU A 70 8.87 -1.81 -10.57
C LEU A 70 8.91 -3.33 -10.33
N PRO A 71 9.18 -4.13 -11.38
CA PRO A 71 9.23 -5.59 -11.26
C PRO A 71 10.22 -6.02 -10.18
N THR A 72 9.80 -6.97 -9.33
CA THR A 72 10.67 -7.61 -8.35
C THR A 72 10.71 -9.10 -8.66
N SER A 73 11.93 -9.66 -8.80
CA SER A 73 12.09 -11.08 -9.11
C SER A 73 11.41 -11.97 -8.07
N GLY A 74 10.70 -13.00 -8.53
CA GLY A 74 9.96 -13.92 -7.67
C GLY A 74 8.65 -13.38 -7.09
N VAL A 75 8.25 -12.13 -7.42
CA VAL A 75 7.00 -11.53 -6.92
C VAL A 75 6.00 -11.37 -8.06
N VAL A 76 4.78 -11.87 -7.85
CA VAL A 76 3.65 -11.65 -8.74
C VAL A 76 2.68 -10.68 -8.07
N PHE A 77 2.37 -9.57 -8.73
CA PHE A 77 1.39 -8.60 -8.25
C PHE A 77 0.00 -8.93 -8.79
N LEU A 78 -0.97 -9.05 -7.89
CA LEU A 78 -2.34 -9.44 -8.23
C LEU A 78 -3.31 -8.36 -7.73
N PRO A 79 -4.19 -7.83 -8.59
CA PRO A 79 -5.17 -6.85 -8.16
C PRO A 79 -6.31 -7.51 -7.38
N PHE A 80 -6.82 -6.77 -6.40
CA PHE A 80 -8.04 -7.11 -5.68
C PHE A 80 -9.28 -6.98 -6.57
N ALA A 81 -10.20 -7.93 -6.47
CA ALA A 81 -11.47 -7.92 -7.19
C ALA A 81 -12.56 -7.14 -6.45
N ASP A 82 -12.49 -7.11 -5.12
CA ASP A 82 -13.50 -6.58 -4.20
C ASP A 82 -12.97 -5.41 -3.35
N GLU A 83 -11.90 -4.73 -3.79
CA GLU A 83 -11.45 -3.50 -3.15
C GLU A 83 -12.34 -2.33 -3.59
N PRO A 84 -13.15 -1.75 -2.68
CA PRO A 84 -14.24 -0.85 -3.06
C PRO A 84 -13.79 0.56 -3.45
N GLU A 85 -12.68 1.05 -2.89
CA GLU A 85 -12.20 2.42 -3.13
C GLU A 85 -10.68 2.49 -3.27
N PRO A 86 -10.14 3.37 -4.14
CA PRO A 86 -8.72 3.65 -4.19
C PRO A 86 -8.21 4.21 -2.85
N ILE A 87 -7.02 3.76 -2.43
CA ILE A 87 -6.35 4.33 -1.27
C ILE A 87 -5.96 5.77 -1.57
N THR A 88 -6.44 6.71 -0.75
CA THR A 88 -6.15 8.14 -0.91
C THR A 88 -4.79 8.49 -0.30
N PHE A 89 -3.96 9.19 -1.07
CA PHE A 89 -2.73 9.81 -0.58
C PHE A 89 -2.99 11.29 -0.31
N SER A 90 -2.54 11.77 0.84
CA SER A 90 -2.68 13.16 1.25
C SER A 90 -1.33 13.75 1.62
N ALA A 91 -1.13 15.03 1.29
CA ALA A 91 -0.03 15.82 1.81
C ALA A 91 -0.55 16.69 2.97
N ILE A 92 0.24 16.82 4.04
CA ILE A 92 -0.07 17.68 5.19
C ILE A 92 1.02 18.73 5.35
N TRP A 93 0.64 19.95 5.73
CA TRP A 93 1.55 21.05 5.98
C TRP A 93 0.99 21.96 7.08
N SER A 94 1.86 22.73 7.72
CA SER A 94 1.42 23.71 8.71
C SER A 94 0.51 24.76 8.05
N PRO A 95 -0.65 25.09 8.65
CA PRO A 95 -1.51 26.18 8.17
C PRO A 95 -0.79 27.54 8.07
N SER A 96 0.29 27.73 8.85
CA SER A 96 1.11 28.94 8.84
C SER A 96 2.18 28.97 7.73
N ASN A 97 2.40 27.88 7.00
CA ASN A 97 3.39 27.86 5.92
C ASN A 97 2.86 28.62 4.70
N ARG A 98 3.46 29.79 4.42
CA ARG A 98 3.12 30.66 3.29
C ARG A 98 4.19 30.70 2.18
N SER A 99 5.20 29.82 2.25
CA SER A 99 6.31 29.81 1.30
C SER A 99 5.85 29.65 -0.16
N ALA A 100 6.54 30.33 -1.07
CA ALA A 100 6.32 30.16 -2.51
C ALA A 100 6.61 28.71 -2.95
N THR A 101 7.59 28.05 -2.33
CA THR A 101 7.96 26.66 -2.60
C THR A 101 6.79 25.70 -2.37
N LEU A 102 6.09 25.79 -1.23
CA LEU A 102 4.92 24.95 -0.97
C LEU A 102 3.81 25.21 -1.98
N LYS A 103 3.50 26.47 -2.28
CA LYS A 103 2.47 26.84 -3.27
C LYS A 103 2.78 26.27 -4.65
N ASN A 104 4.02 26.41 -5.09
CA ASN A 104 4.47 25.89 -6.39
C ASN A 104 4.40 24.36 -6.43
N LEU A 105 4.81 23.68 -5.36
CA LEU A 105 4.71 22.22 -5.25
C LEU A 105 3.25 21.74 -5.34
N LEU A 106 2.33 22.37 -4.61
CA LEU A 106 0.90 21.99 -4.64
C LEU A 106 0.26 22.28 -5.99
N CYS A 107 0.66 23.37 -6.65
CA CYS A 107 0.25 23.67 -8.02
C CYS A 107 0.71 22.58 -9.00
N LEU A 108 1.97 22.16 -8.93
CA LEU A 108 2.51 21.08 -9.74
C LEU A 108 1.78 19.75 -9.49
N ALA A 109 1.61 19.38 -8.22
CA ALA A 109 0.90 18.15 -7.85
C ALA A 109 -0.54 18.12 -8.36
N SER A 110 -1.22 19.27 -8.34
CA SER A 110 -2.59 19.43 -8.85
C SER A 110 -2.66 19.24 -10.37
N HIS A 111 -1.70 19.82 -11.12
CA HIS A 111 -1.59 19.60 -12.57
C HIS A 111 -1.30 18.14 -12.91
N MET A 112 -0.35 17.50 -12.22
CA MET A 112 -0.03 16.08 -12.42
C MET A 112 -1.24 15.18 -12.13
N GLY A 113 -2.02 15.50 -11.10
CA GLY A 113 -3.23 14.76 -10.75
C GLY A 113 -4.36 14.89 -11.77
N GLN A 114 -4.42 15.97 -12.55
CA GLN A 114 -5.38 16.11 -13.66
C GLN A 114 -4.97 15.26 -14.87
N ILE A 115 -3.69 15.25 -15.21
CA ILE A 115 -3.16 14.45 -16.33
C ILE A 115 -3.47 12.96 -16.08
N ALA A 116 -3.13 12.45 -14.88
CA ALA A 116 -3.34 11.04 -14.52
C ALA A 116 -4.81 10.58 -14.44
N ARG A 117 -5.79 11.48 -14.53
CA ARG A 117 -7.24 11.14 -14.58
C ARG A 117 -7.79 11.09 -16.00
N THR A 118 -7.02 11.55 -16.99
CA THR A 118 -7.43 11.63 -18.39
C THR A 118 -6.93 10.42 -19.20
N ASP A 119 -6.02 9.64 -18.61
CA ASP A 119 -5.51 8.34 -19.08
C ASP A 119 -6.25 7.19 -18.40
#